data_AF-A0A0G0FNR8-F1
#
_entry.id   AF-A0A0G0FNR8-F1
#
_cell.length_a   1.000
_cell.length_b   1.000
_cell.length_c   1.000
_cell.angle_alpha   90.00
_cell.angle_beta   90.00
_cell.angle_gamma   90.00
#
_symmetry.space_group_name_H-M   'P 1'
#
loop_
_entity.id
_entity.type
_entity.pdbx_description
1 polymer ?
#
loop_
_entity_poly.entity_id
_entity_poly.type
_entity_poly.pdbx_seq_one_letter_code
_entity_poly.pdbx_strand_id
1 'polypeptide(L)'
;MSNSPKILSYRQIKQTTEEFLREKHLGLNLPIPIEDIIELNLKIKLTSLKGLKANFDIDAFINSACNEIFIDNTVFLKYEERSRFSLAHELGHKILHEEIYSQEQFYAPEEFIAFQENMPEKDYGWLEYQANVFAGCLLVPTEKLKTEVLKAIKERENQSGRRIYYSLS
;
A
#
# COMPACT_ATOMS: atom_id res chain seq x y z
N MET A 1 23.40 0.98 14.71
CA MET A 1 22.40 1.95 14.21
C MET A 1 21.09 1.60 14.88
N SER A 2 20.22 2.55 15.17
CA SER A 2 18.93 2.23 15.82
C SER A 2 18.01 1.64 14.76
N ASN A 3 17.49 0.42 14.99
CA ASN A 3 16.55 -0.27 14.10
C ASN A 3 15.11 0.31 14.20
N SER A 4 14.95 1.51 14.76
CA SER A 4 13.65 2.13 14.92
C SER A 4 13.28 2.90 13.65
N PRO A 5 12.02 2.80 13.18
CA PRO A 5 11.60 3.47 11.97
C PRO A 5 11.58 4.98 12.14
N LYS A 6 11.89 5.66 11.03
CA LYS A 6 11.62 7.09 10.92
C LYS A 6 10.10 7.29 10.94
N ILE A 7 9.62 8.03 11.95
CA ILE A 7 8.21 8.40 12.06
C ILE A 7 7.92 9.54 11.07
N LEU A 8 7.07 9.25 10.09
CA LEU A 8 6.62 10.15 9.04
C LEU A 8 5.22 10.66 9.36
N SER A 9 5.01 11.95 9.14
CA SER A 9 3.66 12.52 9.15
C SER A 9 2.86 12.05 7.93
N TYR A 10 1.53 12.05 8.06
CA TYR A 10 0.62 11.77 6.94
C TYR A 10 0.98 12.58 5.67
N ARG A 11 1.31 13.87 5.83
CA ARG A 11 1.70 14.74 4.72
C ARG A 11 2.95 14.26 4.00
N GLN A 12 3.96 13.79 4.74
CA GLN A 12 5.18 13.25 4.15
C GLN A 12 4.90 11.97 3.37
N ILE A 13 4.14 11.03 3.95
CA ILE A 13 3.77 9.78 3.28
C ILE A 13 3.00 10.08 2.00
N LYS A 14 1.96 10.93 2.10
CA LYS A 14 1.17 11.36 0.94
C LYS A 14 2.05 11.96 -0.16
N GLN A 15 2.97 12.86 0.19
CA GLN A 15 3.86 13.47 -0.78
C GLN A 15 4.75 12.43 -1.47
N THR A 16 5.36 11.52 -0.69
CA THR A 16 6.16 10.41 -1.24
C THR A 16 5.34 9.55 -2.18
N THR A 17 4.10 9.19 -1.82
CA THR A 17 3.21 8.39 -2.68
C THR A 17 2.84 9.12 -3.97
N GLU A 18 2.55 10.42 -3.91
CA GLU A 18 2.23 11.22 -5.09
C GLU A 18 3.43 11.40 -6.02
N GLU A 19 4.64 11.53 -5.47
CA GLU A 19 5.89 11.55 -6.24
C GLU A 19 6.13 10.20 -6.92
N PHE A 20 5.97 9.10 -6.18
CA PHE A 20 6.06 7.75 -6.70
C PHE A 20 5.08 7.50 -7.85
N LEU A 21 3.81 7.87 -7.69
CA LEU A 21 2.80 7.70 -8.74
C LEU A 21 3.11 8.54 -9.98
N ARG A 22 3.61 9.77 -9.82
CA ARG A 22 4.03 10.60 -10.97
C ARG A 22 5.18 9.96 -11.74
N GLU A 23 6.12 9.34 -11.05
CA GLU A 23 7.26 8.67 -11.68
C GLU A 23 6.86 7.38 -12.39
N LYS A 24 6.06 6.53 -11.73
CA LYS A 24 5.76 5.17 -12.20
C LYS A 24 4.46 5.04 -12.99
N HIS A 25 3.54 5.98 -12.86
CA HIS A 25 2.20 5.91 -13.46
C HIS A 25 1.68 7.28 -13.93
N LEU A 26 2.29 7.76 -15.03
CA LEU A 26 2.06 9.08 -15.62
C LEU A 26 0.57 9.44 -15.86
N GLY A 27 -0.30 8.46 -16.10
CA GLY A 27 -1.71 8.68 -16.42
C GLY A 27 -2.64 8.83 -15.20
N LEU A 28 -2.24 8.33 -14.03
CA LEU A 28 -3.13 8.20 -12.85
C LEU A 28 -4.53 7.61 -13.21
N ASN A 29 -4.57 6.74 -14.22
CA ASN A 29 -5.81 6.08 -14.63
C ASN A 29 -6.30 5.15 -13.52
N LEU A 30 -7.58 5.20 -13.22
CA LEU A 30 -8.19 4.29 -12.25
C LEU A 30 -8.79 3.08 -12.99
N PRO A 31 -8.70 1.87 -12.42
CA PRO A 31 -7.97 1.54 -11.19
C PRO A 31 -6.44 1.63 -11.37
N ILE A 32 -5.70 1.98 -10.32
CA ILE A 32 -4.23 1.99 -10.34
C ILE A 32 -3.72 0.56 -10.59
N PRO A 33 -2.93 0.27 -11.64
CA PRO A 33 -2.55 -1.10 -11.97
C PRO A 33 -1.40 -1.58 -11.07
N ILE A 34 -1.71 -1.98 -9.82
CA ILE A 34 -0.71 -2.25 -8.78
C ILE A 34 0.19 -3.44 -9.14
N GLU A 35 -0.36 -4.46 -9.77
CA GLU A 35 0.35 -5.64 -10.25
C GLU A 35 1.39 -5.25 -11.30
N ASP A 36 1.00 -4.45 -12.31
CA ASP A 36 1.92 -3.95 -13.34
C ASP A 36 3.02 -3.07 -12.74
N ILE A 37 2.67 -2.21 -11.77
CA ILE A 37 3.66 -1.37 -11.08
C ILE A 37 4.71 -2.24 -10.38
N ILE A 38 4.27 -3.30 -9.68
CA ILE A 38 5.15 -4.22 -8.96
C ILE A 38 6.02 -5.03 -9.93
N GLU A 39 5.41 -5.75 -10.87
CA GLU A 39 6.12 -6.72 -11.71
C GLU A 39 6.84 -6.07 -12.89
N LEU A 40 6.19 -5.11 -13.56
CA LEU A 40 6.71 -4.53 -14.80
C LEU A 40 7.57 -3.30 -14.54
N ASN A 41 7.16 -2.38 -13.68
CA ASN A 41 7.90 -1.15 -13.41
C ASN A 41 9.03 -1.32 -12.38
N LEU A 42 8.78 -2.07 -11.31
CA LEU A 42 9.74 -2.26 -10.21
C LEU A 42 10.53 -3.58 -10.29
N LYS A 43 10.10 -4.52 -11.15
CA LYS A 43 10.72 -5.85 -11.28
C LYS A 43 10.73 -6.64 -9.97
N ILE A 44 9.72 -6.41 -9.13
CA ILE A 44 9.48 -7.19 -7.92
C ILE A 44 8.67 -8.41 -8.34
N LYS A 45 9.13 -9.60 -7.96
CA LYS A 45 8.43 -10.85 -8.26
C LYS A 45 7.16 -10.94 -7.42
N LEU A 46 6.05 -11.38 -8.02
CA LEU A 46 4.82 -11.66 -7.29
C LEU A 46 4.58 -13.18 -7.23
N THR A 47 4.52 -13.73 -6.02
CA THR A 47 4.34 -15.17 -5.80
C THR A 47 3.09 -15.43 -4.98
N SER A 48 2.22 -16.30 -5.48
CA SER A 48 1.02 -16.72 -4.75
C SER A 48 1.28 -18.00 -3.95
N LEU A 49 0.99 -17.98 -2.65
CA LEU A 49 1.16 -19.11 -1.73
C LEU A 49 -0.18 -19.59 -1.18
N LYS A 50 -0.36 -20.90 -1.05
CA LYS A 50 -1.57 -21.46 -0.42
C LYS A 50 -1.40 -21.54 1.10
N GLY A 51 -2.44 -21.14 1.82
CA GLY A 51 -2.50 -21.31 3.28
C GLY A 51 -1.74 -20.25 4.05
N LEU A 52 -1.28 -19.18 3.39
CA LEU A 52 -0.64 -18.05 4.08
C LEU A 52 -1.64 -17.43 5.07
N LYS A 53 -2.87 -17.17 4.61
CA LYS A 53 -3.93 -16.64 5.47
C LYS A 53 -4.44 -17.66 6.48
N ALA A 54 -4.63 -18.91 6.06
CA ALA A 54 -5.21 -19.93 6.92
C ALA A 54 -4.27 -20.41 8.05
N ASN A 55 -2.96 -20.46 7.79
CA ASN A 55 -1.99 -21.02 8.72
C ASN A 55 -1.25 -19.95 9.53
N PHE A 56 -1.11 -18.74 8.99
CA PHE A 56 -0.30 -17.67 9.59
C PHE A 56 -1.05 -16.35 9.80
N ASP A 57 -2.33 -16.28 9.41
CA ASP A 57 -3.14 -15.06 9.41
C ASP A 57 -2.63 -13.92 8.52
N ILE A 58 -1.69 -14.21 7.60
CA ILE A 58 -1.06 -13.23 6.71
C ILE A 58 -1.78 -13.17 5.36
N ASP A 59 -2.11 -11.96 4.89
CA ASP A 59 -2.66 -11.78 3.53
C ASP A 59 -1.55 -11.70 2.48
N ALA A 60 -0.49 -10.94 2.76
CA ALA A 60 0.71 -10.83 1.97
C ALA A 60 1.91 -10.42 2.84
N PHE A 61 3.13 -10.62 2.35
CA PHE A 61 4.35 -10.01 2.90
C PHE A 61 5.41 -9.84 1.80
N ILE A 62 6.21 -8.79 1.87
CA ILE A 62 7.41 -8.61 1.05
C ILE A 62 8.66 -9.15 1.76
N ASN A 63 9.54 -9.86 1.05
CA ASN A 63 10.78 -10.38 1.66
C ASN A 63 11.76 -9.27 2.08
N SER A 64 12.76 -9.63 2.89
CA SER A 64 13.73 -8.68 3.45
C SER A 64 14.60 -8.00 2.38
N ALA A 65 14.83 -8.67 1.25
CA ALA A 65 15.51 -8.10 0.07
C ALA A 65 14.64 -7.15 -0.76
N CYS A 66 13.36 -7.03 -0.39
CA CYS A 66 12.32 -6.25 -1.04
C CYS A 66 12.24 -6.44 -2.56
N ASN A 67 12.41 -7.69 -3.02
CA ASN A 67 12.40 -8.07 -4.43
C ASN A 67 11.36 -9.15 -4.77
N GLU A 68 10.65 -9.68 -3.77
CA GLU A 68 9.55 -10.63 -3.96
C GLU A 68 8.44 -10.36 -2.94
N ILE A 69 7.20 -10.27 -3.42
CA ILE A 69 5.98 -10.19 -2.62
C ILE A 69 5.30 -11.55 -2.67
N PHE A 70 4.99 -12.10 -1.50
CA PHE A 70 4.16 -13.29 -1.34
C PHE A 70 2.74 -12.88 -0.99
N ILE A 71 1.74 -13.46 -1.64
CA ILE A 71 0.32 -13.19 -1.36
C ILE A 71 -0.47 -14.50 -1.23
N ASP A 72 -1.41 -14.56 -0.29
CA ASP A 72 -2.28 -15.73 -0.15
C ASP A 72 -3.09 -15.97 -1.42
N ASN A 73 -3.07 -17.19 -1.94
CA ASN A 73 -3.75 -17.57 -3.17
C ASN A 73 -5.27 -17.39 -3.12
N THR A 74 -5.90 -17.59 -1.96
CA THR A 74 -7.34 -17.37 -1.82
C THR A 74 -7.65 -15.90 -1.82
N VAL A 75 -6.85 -15.09 -1.11
CA VAL A 75 -6.95 -13.62 -1.13
C VAL A 75 -6.79 -13.10 -2.56
N PHE A 76 -5.72 -13.51 -3.23
CA PHE A 76 -5.38 -13.06 -4.58
C PHE A 76 -6.46 -13.39 -5.62
N LEU A 77 -7.02 -14.61 -5.59
CA LEU A 77 -7.98 -15.06 -6.62
C LEU A 77 -9.44 -14.70 -6.33
N LYS A 78 -9.83 -14.48 -5.06
CA LYS A 78 -11.25 -14.32 -4.68
C LYS A 78 -11.61 -12.95 -4.14
N TYR A 79 -10.63 -12.15 -3.71
CA TYR A 79 -10.88 -10.89 -3.01
C TYR A 79 -10.02 -9.78 -3.62
N GLU A 80 -10.45 -9.28 -4.79
CA GLU A 80 -9.71 -8.31 -5.60
C GLU A 80 -9.33 -7.05 -4.80
N GLU A 81 -10.27 -6.42 -4.10
CA GLU A 81 -10.02 -5.18 -3.37
C GLU A 81 -9.02 -5.40 -2.23
N ARG A 82 -9.14 -6.53 -1.53
CA ARG A 82 -8.23 -6.92 -0.45
C ARG A 82 -6.84 -7.21 -0.99
N SER A 83 -6.75 -7.98 -2.06
CA SER A 83 -5.49 -8.29 -2.76
C SER A 83 -4.76 -7.01 -3.15
N ARG A 84 -5.45 -6.09 -3.84
CA ARG A 84 -4.87 -4.82 -4.30
C ARG A 84 -4.39 -3.96 -3.14
N PHE A 85 -5.13 -3.92 -2.03
CA PHE A 85 -4.70 -3.21 -0.83
C PHE A 85 -3.47 -3.86 -0.19
N SER A 86 -3.44 -5.18 -0.05
CA SER A 86 -2.28 -5.92 0.48
C SER A 86 -1.03 -5.68 -0.37
N LEU A 87 -1.14 -5.74 -1.71
CA LEU A 87 -0.01 -5.45 -2.60
C LEU A 87 0.49 -4.01 -2.47
N ALA A 88 -0.43 -3.03 -2.36
CA ALA A 88 -0.07 -1.64 -2.14
C ALA A 88 0.57 -1.41 -0.75
N HIS A 89 0.15 -2.18 0.25
CA HIS A 89 0.71 -2.16 1.60
C HIS A 89 2.15 -2.68 1.61
N GLU A 90 2.40 -3.83 0.98
CA GLU A 90 3.75 -4.39 0.82
C GLU A 90 4.69 -3.45 0.05
N LEU A 91 4.17 -2.80 -0.98
CA LEU A 91 4.91 -1.76 -1.68
C LEU A 91 5.22 -0.56 -0.76
N GLY A 92 4.34 -0.23 0.18
CA GLY A 92 4.61 0.74 1.23
C GLY A 92 5.83 0.38 2.07
N HIS A 93 6.00 -0.88 2.46
CA HIS A 93 7.21 -1.33 3.15
C HIS A 93 8.46 -1.17 2.30
N LYS A 94 8.41 -1.56 1.02
CA LYS A 94 9.52 -1.32 0.08
C LYS A 94 9.90 0.17 0.03
N ILE A 95 8.94 1.05 -0.18
CA ILE A 95 9.21 2.47 -0.47
C ILE A 95 9.60 3.25 0.79
N LEU A 96 9.02 2.93 1.94
CA LEU A 96 9.24 3.69 3.18
C LEU A 96 10.24 3.05 4.13
N HIS A 97 10.42 1.73 4.07
CA HIS A 97 11.06 0.95 5.14
C HIS A 97 12.15 -0.03 4.64
N GLU A 98 12.57 0.04 3.37
CA GLU A 98 13.60 -0.85 2.80
C GLU A 98 14.91 -0.86 3.61
N GLU A 99 15.33 0.27 4.17
CA GLU A 99 16.56 0.34 4.97
C GLU A 99 16.51 -0.54 6.22
N ILE A 100 15.31 -0.81 6.76
CA ILE A 100 15.10 -1.69 7.91
C ILE A 100 14.98 -3.13 7.43
N TYR A 101 14.14 -3.38 6.43
CA TYR A 101 13.91 -4.72 5.89
C TYR A 101 15.20 -5.35 5.37
N SER A 102 16.05 -4.57 4.67
CA SER A 102 17.32 -5.06 4.11
C SER A 102 18.37 -5.47 5.14
N GLN A 103 18.17 -5.15 6.43
CA GLN A 103 19.05 -5.58 7.53
C GLN A 103 18.63 -6.95 8.10
N GLU A 104 17.48 -7.47 7.69
CA GLU A 104 16.88 -8.69 8.19
C GLU A 104 17.03 -9.85 7.20
N GLN A 105 16.73 -11.07 7.64
CA GLN A 105 16.81 -12.28 6.83
C GLN A 105 15.53 -13.09 6.93
N PHE A 106 14.53 -12.72 6.13
CA PHE A 106 13.29 -13.48 6.02
C PHE A 106 12.81 -13.57 4.57
N TYR A 107 12.51 -14.80 4.16
CA TYR A 107 12.10 -15.20 2.83
C TYR A 107 10.92 -16.20 2.87
N ALA A 108 10.54 -16.65 4.06
CA ALA A 108 9.41 -17.53 4.32
C ALA A 108 8.46 -16.93 5.40
N PRO A 109 7.19 -17.39 5.44
CA PRO A 109 6.20 -16.87 6.40
C PRO A 109 6.64 -16.96 7.86
N GLU A 110 7.25 -18.07 8.26
CA GLU A 110 7.72 -18.30 9.64
C GLU A 110 8.84 -17.32 10.03
N GLU A 111 9.74 -17.03 9.09
CA GLU A 111 10.83 -16.07 9.30
C GLU A 111 10.29 -14.63 9.36
N PHE A 112 9.27 -14.32 8.56
CA PHE A 112 8.59 -13.03 8.64
C PHE A 112 7.89 -12.84 9.98
N ILE A 113 7.20 -13.87 10.50
CA ILE A 113 6.63 -13.84 11.85
C ILE A 113 7.71 -13.61 12.90
N ALA A 114 8.84 -14.32 12.81
CA ALA A 114 9.94 -14.13 13.75
C ALA A 114 10.50 -12.70 13.69
N PHE A 115 10.57 -12.09 12.51
CA PHE A 115 10.92 -10.66 12.37
C PHE A 115 9.91 -9.76 13.10
N GLN A 116 8.61 -9.98 12.91
CA GLN A 116 7.55 -9.21 13.58
C GLN A 116 7.64 -9.34 15.11
N GLU A 117 7.83 -10.55 15.62
CA GLU A 117 7.91 -10.85 17.06
C GLU A 117 9.18 -10.28 17.74
N ASN A 118 10.29 -10.19 16.99
CA ASN A 118 11.55 -9.67 17.50
C ASN A 118 11.64 -8.13 17.48
N MET A 119 10.72 -7.45 16.79
CA MET A 119 10.68 -5.99 16.74
C MET A 119 9.88 -5.41 17.91
N PRO A 120 10.32 -4.30 18.53
CA PRO A 120 9.50 -3.63 19.54
C PRO A 120 8.12 -3.27 18.98
N GLU A 121 7.05 -3.59 19.72
CA GLU A 121 5.65 -3.42 19.28
C GLU A 121 5.36 -2.00 18.75
N LYS A 122 5.91 -0.98 19.41
CA LYS A 122 5.77 0.41 18.99
C LYS A 122 6.40 0.68 17.62
N ASP A 123 7.57 0.12 17.37
CA ASP A 123 8.30 0.33 16.11
C ASP A 123 7.61 -0.43 14.98
N TYR A 124 7.23 -1.69 15.23
CA TYR A 124 6.42 -2.46 14.29
C TYR A 124 5.10 -1.76 13.96
N GLY A 125 4.39 -1.25 14.97
CA GLY A 125 3.15 -0.50 14.77
C GLY A 125 3.30 0.75 13.90
N TRP A 126 4.45 1.44 13.96
CA TRP A 126 4.73 2.55 13.05
C TRP A 126 4.99 2.09 11.61
N LEU A 127 5.68 0.96 11.40
CA LEU A 127 5.86 0.39 10.07
C LEU A 127 4.50 0.10 9.42
N GLU A 128 3.63 -0.62 10.14
CA GLU A 128 2.31 -1.01 9.65
C GLU A 128 1.40 0.20 9.40
N TYR A 129 1.39 1.16 10.32
CA TYR A 129 0.60 2.37 10.17
C TYR A 129 1.01 3.13 8.90
N GLN A 130 2.32 3.34 8.71
CA GLN A 130 2.84 4.10 7.58
C GLN A 130 2.59 3.38 6.25
N ALA A 131 2.75 2.06 6.20
CA ALA A 131 2.45 1.24 5.02
C ALA A 131 0.96 1.28 4.67
N ASN A 132 0.06 1.24 5.65
CA ASN A 132 -1.37 1.42 5.45
C ASN A 132 -1.74 2.80 4.89
N VAL A 133 -1.13 3.87 5.41
CA VAL A 133 -1.33 5.23 4.86
C VAL A 133 -0.84 5.30 3.42
N PHE A 134 0.33 4.73 3.12
CA PHE A 134 0.87 4.68 1.78
C PHE A 134 -0.07 3.97 0.81
N ALA A 135 -0.55 2.78 1.17
CA ALA A 135 -1.48 1.99 0.35
C ALA A 135 -2.77 2.75 0.03
N GLY A 136 -3.37 3.41 1.04
CA GLY A 136 -4.56 4.23 0.86
C GLY A 136 -4.33 5.40 -0.10
N CYS A 137 -3.23 6.14 0.08
CA CYS A 137 -2.86 7.24 -0.82
C CYS A 137 -2.53 6.76 -2.24
N LEU A 138 -1.95 5.56 -2.37
CA LEU A 138 -1.55 5.00 -3.66
C LEU A 138 -2.76 4.61 -4.49
N LEU A 139 -3.70 3.86 -3.89
CA LEU A 139 -4.87 3.35 -4.57
C LEU A 139 -5.97 4.40 -4.75
N VAL A 140 -5.98 5.44 -3.91
CA VAL A 140 -6.94 6.55 -3.99
C VAL A 140 -6.19 7.89 -4.09
N PRO A 141 -5.64 8.24 -5.26
CA PRO A 141 -4.94 9.50 -5.45
C PRO A 141 -5.86 10.70 -5.16
N THR A 142 -5.35 11.67 -4.38
CA THR A 142 -6.16 12.78 -3.87
C THR A 142 -6.84 13.60 -4.97
N GLU A 143 -6.14 13.89 -6.06
CA GLU A 143 -6.71 14.69 -7.16
C GLU A 143 -7.83 13.95 -7.90
N LYS A 144 -7.73 12.62 -8.03
CA LYS A 144 -8.80 11.80 -8.61
C LYS A 144 -10.01 11.75 -7.68
N LEU A 145 -9.78 11.56 -6.38
CA LEU A 145 -10.85 11.60 -5.39
C LEU A 145 -11.57 12.95 -5.36
N LYS A 146 -10.83 14.06 -5.34
CA LYS A 146 -11.40 15.42 -5.42
C LYS A 146 -12.25 15.58 -6.67
N THR A 147 -11.77 15.12 -7.83
CA THR A 147 -12.50 15.18 -9.10
C THR A 147 -13.84 14.43 -9.03
N GLU A 148 -13.83 13.19 -8.55
CA GLU A 148 -15.07 12.38 -8.45
C GLU A 148 -16.04 12.94 -7.39
N VAL A 149 -15.54 13.45 -6.26
CA VAL A 149 -16.39 14.12 -5.25
C VAL A 149 -17.06 15.37 -5.85
N LEU A 150 -16.31 16.20 -6.57
CA LEU A 150 -16.88 17.39 -7.23
C LEU A 150 -17.91 17.03 -8.30
N LYS A 151 -17.69 15.94 -9.03
CA LYS A 151 -18.65 15.41 -10.01
C LYS A 151 -19.94 14.96 -9.32
N ALA A 152 -19.84 14.17 -8.25
CA ALA A 152 -20.99 13.70 -7.48
C ALA A 152 -21.80 14.86 -6.86
N ILE A 153 -21.12 15.91 -6.38
CA ILE A 153 -21.77 17.14 -5.89
C ILE A 153 -22.59 17.78 -7.03
N LYS A 154 -21.97 18.01 -8.20
CA LYS A 154 -22.66 18.63 -9.35
C LYS A 154 -23.87 17.82 -9.83
N GLU A 155 -23.75 16.49 -9.88
CA GLU A 155 -24.86 15.60 -10.24
C GLU A 155 -26.04 15.77 -9.27
N ARG A 156 -25.75 15.87 -7.97
CA ARG A 156 -26.78 16.10 -6.94
C ARG A 156 -27.40 17.49 -7.02
N GLU A 157 -26.63 18.52 -7.30
CA GLU A 157 -27.15 19.88 -7.51
C GLU A 157 -28.14 19.92 -8.68
N ASN A 158 -27.79 19.26 -9.79
CA ASN A 158 -28.63 19.18 -10.98
C ASN A 158 -29.93 18.42 -10.73
N GLN A 159 -29.92 17.39 -9.88
CA GLN A 159 -31.12 16.62 -9.52
C GLN A 159 -32.01 17.33 -8.50
N SER A 160 -31.44 18.12 -7.59
CA SER A 160 -32.16 18.74 -6.47
C SER A 160 -32.59 20.18 -6.69
N GLY A 161 -32.08 20.85 -7.75
CA GLY A 161 -32.36 22.27 -8.02
C GLY A 161 -31.78 23.23 -6.98
N ARG A 162 -30.97 22.74 -6.02
CA ARG A 162 -30.30 23.53 -4.98
C ARG A 162 -28.79 23.46 -5.17
N ARG A 163 -28.15 24.62 -5.24
CA ARG A 163 -26.70 24.78 -5.30
C ARG A 163 -26.10 24.56 -3.89
N ILE A 164 -25.14 23.65 -3.76
CA ILE A 164 -24.46 23.34 -2.51
C ILE A 164 -23.03 23.89 -2.59
N TYR A 165 -22.77 24.95 -1.83
CA TYR A 165 -21.44 25.57 -1.77
C TYR A 165 -20.49 24.74 -0.90
N TYR A 166 -19.37 24.26 -1.46
CA TYR A 166 -18.27 23.66 -0.72
C TYR A 166 -16.92 24.27 -1.16
N SER A 167 -15.99 24.45 -0.23
CA SER A 167 -14.57 24.66 -0.53
C SER A 167 -13.78 23.40 -0.17
N LEU A 168 -13.20 22.73 -1.15
CA LEU A 168 -12.19 21.70 -0.91
C LEU A 168 -10.82 22.38 -0.91
N SER A 169 -10.35 22.81 0.27
CA SER A 169 -8.97 23.26 0.48
C SER A 169 -8.01 22.08 0.41
#